data_AF-A0A929Q0V5-F1
#
_entry.id   AF-A0A929Q0V5-F1
#
_cell.length_a   1.000
_cell.length_b   1.000
_cell.length_c   1.000
_cell.angle_alpha   90.00
_cell.angle_beta   90.00
_cell.angle_gamma   90.00
#
_symmetry.space_group_name_H-M   'P 1'
#
loop_
_entity.id
_entity.type
_entity.pdbx_description
1 polymer ?
#
loop_
_entity_poly.entity_id
_entity_poly.type
_entity_poly.pdbx_seq_one_letter_code
_entity_poly.pdbx_strand_id
1 'polypeptide(L)' 'MSCPETKEDRRLFVEQELAVASLGGKKASEKELKMAEDYIEGRISCDEFMHRADDLEADD' A
#
# COMPACT_ATOMS: atom_id res chain seq x y z
N MET A 1 8.90 10.14 -6.62
CA MET A 1 8.97 10.15 -5.15
C MET A 1 9.88 9.01 -4.74
N SER A 2 10.82 9.23 -3.83
CA SER A 2 11.70 8.16 -3.34
C SER A 2 10.93 7.30 -2.33
N CYS A 3 11.09 5.99 -2.41
CA CYS A 3 10.46 5.07 -1.48
C CYS A 3 11.01 5.23 -0.07
N PRO A 4 10.16 5.29 0.97
CA PRO A 4 10.60 5.52 2.34
C PRO A 4 11.49 4.39 2.91
N GLU A 5 12.58 4.79 3.55
CA GLU A 5 13.65 3.87 4.00
C GLU A 5 13.42 3.34 5.43
N THR A 6 12.75 4.10 6.29
CA THR A 6 12.48 3.69 7.68
C THR A 6 11.07 3.12 7.85
N LYS A 7 10.90 2.28 8.88
CA LYS A 7 9.59 1.71 9.24
C LYS A 7 8.55 2.78 9.58
N GLU A 8 8.95 3.87 10.22
CA GLU A 8 8.06 5.00 10.53
C GLU A 8 7.63 5.72 9.25
N ASP A 9 8.56 5.99 8.33
CA ASP A 9 8.22 6.65 7.07
C ASP A 9 7.29 5.78 6.21
N ARG A 10 7.47 4.46 6.23
CA ARG A 10 6.57 3.51 5.55
C ARG A 10 5.16 3.50 6.14
N ARG A 11 5.03 3.61 7.46
CA ARG A 11 3.71 3.75 8.11
C ARG A 11 3.00 5.02 7.68
N LEU A 12 3.71 6.16 7.76
CA LEU A 12 3.20 7.46 7.34
C LEU A 12 2.74 7.44 5.87
N PHE A 13 3.51 6.80 5.00
CA PHE A 13 3.16 6.64 3.59
C PHE A 13 1.87 5.84 3.42
N VAL A 14 1.77 4.66 4.04
CA VAL A 14 0.56 3.82 3.98
C VAL A 14 -0.67 4.54 4.53
N GLU A 15 -0.54 5.25 5.66
CA GLU A 15 -1.64 6.00 6.26
C GLU A 15 -2.15 7.10 5.33
N GLN A 16 -1.26 7.80 4.62
CA GLN A 16 -1.63 8.80 3.62
C GLN A 16 -2.38 8.16 2.44
N GLU A 17 -1.88 7.06 1.91
CA GLU A 17 -2.53 6.35 0.78
C GLU A 17 -3.92 5.84 1.17
N LEU A 18 -4.07 5.24 2.35
CA LEU A 18 -5.36 4.77 2.86
C LEU A 18 -6.33 5.92 3.14
N ALA A 19 -5.83 7.07 3.62
CA ALA A 19 -6.65 8.27 3.82
C ALA A 19 -7.15 8.83 2.49
N VAL A 20 -6.29 8.90 1.46
CA VAL A 20 -6.67 9.32 0.10
C VAL A 20 -7.73 8.39 -0.50
N ALA A 21 -7.54 7.07 -0.39
CA ALA A 21 -8.52 6.08 -0.84
C ALA A 21 -9.88 6.25 -0.14
N SER A 22 -9.85 6.49 1.17
CA SER A 22 -11.06 6.71 1.99
C SER A 22 -11.81 7.99 1.62
N LEU A 23 -11.10 9.07 1.27
CA LEU A 23 -11.72 10.31 0.75
C LEU A 23 -12.49 10.07 -0.56
N GLY A 24 -12.04 9.10 -1.37
CA GLY A 24 -12.74 8.65 -2.56
C GLY A 24 -13.92 7.70 -2.29
N GLY A 25 -14.26 7.44 -1.02
CA GLY A 25 -15.32 6.50 -0.63
C GLY A 25 -14.99 5.03 -0.84
N LYS A 26 -13.74 4.71 -1.19
CA LYS A 26 -13.26 3.34 -1.35
C LYS A 26 -12.63 2.89 -0.03
N LYS A 27 -13.11 1.77 0.50
CA LYS A 27 -12.44 1.07 1.61
C LYS A 27 -11.39 0.14 1.03
N ALA A 28 -10.19 0.16 1.61
CA ALA A 28 -9.19 -0.85 1.32
C ALA A 28 -9.72 -2.24 1.68
N SER A 29 -9.47 -3.20 0.81
CA SER A 29 -9.72 -4.62 1.03
C SER A 29 -8.76 -5.20 2.06
N GLU A 30 -9.10 -6.36 2.61
CA GLU A 30 -8.23 -7.08 3.56
C GLU A 30 -6.87 -7.46 2.93
N LYS A 31 -6.85 -7.72 1.62
CA LYS A 31 -5.64 -7.99 0.85
C LYS A 31 -4.73 -6.75 0.80
N GLU A 32 -5.29 -5.57 0.55
CA GLU A 32 -4.54 -4.30 0.54
C GLU A 32 -3.99 -3.95 1.91
N LEU A 33 -4.78 -4.13 2.98
CA LEU A 33 -4.34 -3.90 4.35
C LEU A 33 -3.18 -4.80 4.75
N LYS A 34 -3.24 -6.09 4.40
CA LYS A 34 -2.16 -7.04 4.67
C LYS A 34 -0.86 -6.68 3.91
N MET A 35 -0.97 -6.22 2.66
CA MET A 35 0.20 -5.78 1.90
C MET A 35 0.82 -4.50 2.48
N ALA A 36 -0.02 -3.57 2.94
CA ALA A 36 0.43 -2.40 3.68
C ALA A 36 1.24 -2.80 4.94
N GLU A 37 0.77 -3.78 5.70
CA GLU A 37 1.53 -4.33 6.84
C GLU A 37 2.86 -4.97 6.41
N ASP A 38 2.85 -5.81 5.38
CA ASP A 38 4.07 -6.46 4.87
C ASP A 38 5.09 -5.44 4.36
N TYR A 39 4.64 -4.33 3.77
CA TYR A 39 5.48 -3.22 3.34
C TYR A 39 6.09 -2.46 4.53
N ILE A 40 5.25 -2.12 5.53
CA ILE A 40 5.69 -1.46 6.77
C ILE A 40 6.75 -2.28 7.49
N GLU A 41 6.55 -3.61 7.57
CA GLU A 41 7.52 -4.54 8.17
C GLU A 41 8.75 -4.78 7.28
N GLY A 42 8.75 -4.30 6.03
CA GLY A 42 9.85 -4.44 5.09
C GLY A 42 10.04 -5.83 4.51
N ARG A 43 8.97 -6.62 4.52
CA ARG A 43 8.92 -7.95 3.89
C ARG A 43 8.77 -7.86 2.37
N ILE A 44 8.13 -6.79 1.90
CA ILE A 44 8.03 -6.44 0.48
C ILE A 44 8.63 -5.06 0.23
N SER A 45 9.12 -4.86 -0.99
CA SER A 45 9.63 -3.57 -1.44
C SER A 45 8.50 -2.56 -1.73
N CYS A 46 8.87 -1.29 -1.79
CA CYS A 46 7.96 -0.22 -2.18
C CYS A 46 7.46 -0.38 -3.62
N ASP A 47 8.31 -0.87 -4.53
CA ASP A 47 7.89 -1.18 -5.89
C ASP A 47 6.83 -2.29 -5.91
N GLU A 48 6.99 -3.35 -5.11
CA GLU A 48 5.98 -4.41 -4.95
C GLU A 48 4.67 -3.89 -4.35
N PHE A 49 4.75 -2.95 -3.39
CA PHE A 49 3.57 -2.30 -2.80
C PHE A 49 2.83 -1.41 -3.82
N MET A 50 3.56 -0.67 -4.67
CA MET A 50 2.96 0.25 -5.66
C MET A 50 2.50 -0.43 -6.96
N HIS A 51 3.24 -1.42 -7.48
CA HIS A 51 3.00 -1.99 -8.82
C HIS A 51 1.91 -3.07 -8.87
N ARG A 52 1.39 -3.52 -7.73
CA ARG A 52 0.29 -4.52 -7.71
C ARG A 52 -1.11 -3.93 -7.54
N ALA A 53 -1.24 -2.61 -7.49
CA ALA A 53 -2.53 -1.96 -7.67
C ALA A 53 -3.11 -2.19 -9.10
N ASP A 54 -2.26 -2.48 -10.09
CA ASP A 54 -2.67 -2.80 -11.48
C ASP A 54 -2.99 -4.29 -11.73
N ASP A 55 -2.50 -5.21 -10.88
CA ASP A 55 -2.72 -6.67 -11.02
C ASP A 55 -4.14 -7.12 -10.59
N LEU A 56 -5.05 -6.18 -10.26
CA LEU A 56 -6.43 -6.47 -9.85
C LEU A 56 -7.42 -6.58 -11.03
N GLU A 57 -6.99 -6.40 -12.29
CA GLU A 57 -7.81 -6.56 -13.49
C GLU A 57 -7.42 -7.75 -14.39
N ALA A 58 -7.14 -8.92 -13.79
CA ALA A 58 -6.98 -10.16 -14.56
C ALA A 58 -7.53 -11.39 -13.83
N ASP A 59 -8.80 -11.34 -13.44
CA ASP A 59 -9.61 -12.56 -13.30
C ASP A 59 -10.83 -12.37 -14.23
N ASP A 60 -10.75 -13.04 -15.39
CA ASP A 60 -11.80 -13.26 -16.39
C ASP A 60 -12.80 -14.33 -15.89
#